data_AF-A0A2D4MMB8-F1
#
_entry.id   AF-A0A2D4MMB8-F1
#
_cell.length_a   1.000
_cell.length_b   1.000
_cell.length_c   1.000
_cell.angle_alpha   90.00
_cell.angle_beta   90.00
_cell.angle_gamma   90.00
#
_symmetry.space_group_name_H-M   'P 1'
#
loop_
_entity.id
_entity.type
_entity.pdbx_description
1 polymer ?
#
loop_
_entity_poly.entity_id
_entity_poly.type
_entity_poly.pdbx_seq_one_letter_code
_entity_poly.pdbx_strand_id
1 'polypeptide(L)'
;VSVTESKESILGGVLKALLHSMACNQSALYLQHCFATQRALVSKFPELLFEEETEQCADLCLRLLRHCSSSISTIRSHASASLYLLMRQNFEIGNNFARVKMQVTMSLSSLVGTSQNFNEEFLRRSLKTILTYSEEDLELKETTFPDQVQDLVFNLHMILSDTVKMKEHQEDPEMLIDLMYRIAKGYQNSPDLRLTWLQNMAGKHSARNNHAESAQCLVHSAALVAEYLSMLEDRKYLPVGCVTFQNISSNVLEESAVSDDVVSPDEEGICSGKYFTEAGLVGLLEQAAACFSMAGMYEAVNEVYKILIPIHEANRDAKKLATIHGKLQDAFSKIVHQGFYGERFGEDAVEVIKDSNPVDKCKLDANKAYIQITYVEPYFDTYEMKDRITYFDKNYNLRRFMYCTPFTLDGRAHGELHEQFKRKTILTTSHAFPYIKTRINVIHKEEIILTPIEVAIEDMQKKTQELAFATHQDPADPKMLQMVLQGSVGTTVNQGPLEVAQVFLSEIPNDPKLFRHHNKLRLCFKDFTKRCEDALRKNKSLIGPDQKEYQRELERNYHRLKEALQPLINRKIPQLYKAVLPAACHRDSFSRMSLRKMDI
;
A
#
# COMPACT_ATOMS: atom_id res chain seq x y z
N VAL A 1 -47.19 -23.90 -7.41
CA VAL A 1 -46.09 -24.00 -8.38
C VAL A 1 -46.73 -24.23 -9.73
N SER A 2 -46.72 -23.23 -10.60
CA SER A 2 -47.25 -23.39 -11.96
C SER A 2 -46.39 -24.41 -12.73
N VAL A 3 -46.95 -25.02 -13.78
CA VAL A 3 -46.19 -25.96 -14.63
C VAL A 3 -44.96 -25.28 -15.26
N THR A 4 -45.02 -23.97 -15.49
CA THR A 4 -43.89 -23.15 -15.98
C THR A 4 -42.77 -23.02 -14.95
N GLU A 5 -43.08 -22.67 -13.69
CA GLU A 5 -42.07 -22.59 -12.60
C GLU A 5 -41.38 -23.95 -12.37
N SER A 6 -42.12 -25.06 -12.49
CA SER A 6 -41.53 -26.39 -12.35
C SER A 6 -40.61 -26.76 -13.51
N LYS A 7 -40.92 -26.27 -14.73
CA LYS A 7 -40.12 -26.50 -15.93
C LYS A 7 -38.83 -25.68 -15.89
N GLU A 8 -38.91 -24.42 -15.51
CA GLU A 8 -37.76 -23.51 -15.33
C GLU A 8 -36.80 -24.04 -14.26
N SER A 9 -37.33 -24.48 -13.11
CA SER A 9 -36.53 -25.08 -12.04
C SER A 9 -35.78 -26.36 -12.48
N ILE A 10 -36.42 -27.23 -13.26
CA ILE A 10 -35.78 -28.44 -13.81
C ILE A 10 -34.71 -28.07 -14.84
N LEU A 11 -34.99 -27.12 -15.73
CA LEU A 11 -34.04 -26.70 -16.76
C LEU A 11 -32.80 -26.03 -16.15
N GLY A 12 -32.96 -25.18 -15.13
CA GLY A 12 -31.84 -24.63 -14.35
C GLY A 12 -31.03 -25.73 -13.65
N GLY A 13 -31.69 -26.76 -13.12
CA GLY A 13 -31.01 -27.94 -12.56
C GLY A 13 -30.21 -28.74 -13.60
N VAL A 14 -30.77 -28.92 -14.80
CA VAL A 14 -30.08 -29.58 -15.93
C VAL A 14 -28.87 -28.76 -16.38
N LEU A 15 -28.99 -27.44 -16.47
CA LEU A 15 -27.87 -26.56 -16.82
C LEU A 15 -26.77 -26.63 -15.76
N LYS A 16 -27.08 -26.59 -14.46
CA LYS A 16 -26.09 -26.80 -13.38
C LYS A 16 -25.37 -28.15 -13.50
N ALA A 17 -26.09 -29.22 -13.82
CA ALA A 17 -25.51 -30.55 -14.00
C ALA A 17 -24.59 -30.61 -15.24
N LEU A 18 -25.02 -30.02 -16.37
CA LEU A 18 -24.22 -29.90 -17.58
C LEU A 18 -22.95 -29.10 -17.30
N LEU A 19 -23.07 -27.94 -16.68
CA LEU A 19 -21.94 -27.13 -16.27
C LEU A 19 -21.00 -27.97 -15.43
N HIS A 20 -21.47 -28.56 -14.31
CA HIS A 20 -20.66 -29.42 -13.44
C HIS A 20 -19.89 -30.50 -14.23
N SER A 21 -20.57 -31.20 -15.15
CA SER A 21 -19.94 -32.20 -16.01
C SER A 21 -18.79 -31.64 -16.85
N MET A 22 -18.91 -30.41 -17.35
CA MET A 22 -17.88 -29.72 -18.15
C MET A 22 -16.66 -29.27 -17.31
N ALA A 23 -16.77 -29.14 -15.98
CA ALA A 23 -15.60 -28.83 -15.14
C ALA A 23 -14.80 -30.08 -14.73
N CYS A 24 -15.41 -31.26 -14.79
CA CYS A 24 -14.72 -32.51 -14.52
C CYS A 24 -13.81 -32.91 -15.69
N ASN A 25 -12.83 -33.79 -15.42
CA ASN A 25 -11.99 -34.38 -16.46
C ASN A 25 -12.77 -35.42 -17.26
N GLN A 26 -13.48 -34.98 -18.29
CA GLN A 26 -14.29 -35.83 -19.16
C GLN A 26 -13.54 -36.28 -20.42
N SER A 27 -14.06 -37.34 -21.06
CA SER A 27 -13.54 -37.78 -22.36
C SER A 27 -13.90 -36.79 -23.47
N ALA A 28 -13.06 -36.74 -24.51
CA ALA A 28 -13.31 -35.87 -25.66
C ALA A 28 -14.66 -36.15 -26.34
N LEU A 29 -15.04 -37.43 -26.43
CA LEU A 29 -16.33 -37.85 -27.00
C LEU A 29 -17.52 -37.36 -26.16
N TYR A 30 -17.44 -37.50 -24.84
CA TYR A 30 -18.49 -36.99 -23.95
C TYR A 30 -18.63 -35.48 -24.08
N LEU A 31 -17.52 -34.74 -24.08
CA LEU A 31 -17.53 -33.29 -24.21
C LEU A 31 -18.18 -32.83 -25.52
N GLN A 32 -17.94 -33.52 -26.64
CA GLN A 32 -18.61 -33.22 -27.92
C GLN A 32 -20.14 -33.29 -27.80
N HIS A 33 -20.67 -34.37 -27.21
CA HIS A 33 -22.10 -34.52 -26.99
C HIS A 33 -22.65 -33.55 -25.94
N CYS A 34 -21.85 -33.24 -24.91
CA CYS A 34 -22.19 -32.24 -23.89
C CYS A 34 -22.34 -30.85 -24.52
N PHE A 35 -21.40 -30.40 -25.36
CA PHE A 35 -21.52 -29.13 -26.09
C PHE A 35 -22.71 -29.11 -27.04
N ALA A 36 -23.00 -30.23 -27.73
CA ALA A 36 -24.19 -30.32 -28.57
C ALA A 36 -25.49 -30.17 -27.78
N THR A 37 -25.56 -30.81 -26.60
CA THR A 37 -26.69 -30.70 -25.68
C THR A 37 -26.83 -29.28 -25.14
N GLN A 38 -25.71 -28.64 -24.76
CA GLN A 38 -25.68 -27.25 -24.33
C GLN A 38 -26.18 -26.30 -25.42
N ARG A 39 -25.73 -26.44 -26.67
CA ARG A 39 -26.22 -25.62 -27.80
C ARG A 39 -27.70 -25.81 -28.05
N ALA A 40 -28.19 -27.05 -28.00
CA ALA A 40 -29.61 -27.35 -28.17
C ALA A 40 -30.47 -26.75 -27.05
N LEU A 41 -29.96 -26.73 -25.81
CA LEU A 41 -30.65 -26.10 -24.68
C LEU A 41 -30.74 -24.59 -24.86
N VAL A 42 -29.62 -23.93 -25.17
CA VAL A 42 -29.57 -22.47 -25.38
C VAL A 42 -30.44 -22.03 -26.55
N SER A 43 -30.41 -22.76 -27.67
CA SER A 43 -31.22 -22.42 -28.85
C SER A 43 -32.73 -22.63 -28.63
N LYS A 44 -33.13 -23.56 -27.76
CA LYS A 44 -34.55 -23.81 -27.46
C LYS A 44 -35.11 -22.93 -26.35
N PHE A 45 -34.27 -22.51 -25.40
CA PHE A 45 -34.67 -21.76 -24.22
C PHE A 45 -33.64 -20.64 -23.94
N PRO A 46 -33.52 -19.64 -24.82
CA PRO A 46 -32.54 -18.57 -24.62
C PRO A 46 -32.90 -17.66 -23.42
N GLU A 47 -34.18 -17.39 -23.20
CA GLU A 47 -34.71 -16.58 -22.08
C GLU A 47 -34.26 -17.13 -20.71
N LEU A 48 -34.21 -18.46 -20.55
CA LEU A 48 -33.75 -19.10 -19.30
C LEU A 48 -32.32 -18.67 -18.92
N LEU A 49 -31.41 -18.56 -19.89
CA LEU A 49 -30.01 -18.25 -19.64
C LEU A 49 -29.78 -16.73 -19.50
N PHE A 50 -30.50 -15.93 -20.29
CA PHE A 50 -30.28 -14.49 -20.37
C PHE A 50 -31.15 -13.69 -19.40
N GLU A 51 -32.30 -14.18 -18.95
CA GLU A 51 -33.18 -13.44 -18.03
C GLU A 51 -33.13 -13.99 -16.60
N GLU A 52 -33.20 -15.31 -16.42
CA GLU A 52 -33.39 -15.92 -15.10
C GLU A 52 -32.08 -16.37 -14.42
N GLU A 53 -31.18 -17.06 -15.14
CA GLU A 53 -30.00 -17.73 -14.55
C GLU A 53 -28.68 -17.03 -14.93
N THR A 54 -28.56 -15.77 -14.54
CA THR A 54 -27.43 -14.89 -14.94
C THR A 54 -26.06 -15.40 -14.49
N GLU A 55 -25.96 -15.97 -13.29
CA GLU A 55 -24.74 -16.56 -12.74
C GLU A 55 -24.27 -17.77 -13.54
N GLN A 56 -25.21 -18.57 -14.07
CA GLN A 56 -24.89 -19.75 -14.86
C GLN A 56 -24.35 -19.39 -16.23
N CYS A 57 -24.77 -18.24 -16.79
CA CYS A 57 -24.17 -17.70 -18.02
C CYS A 57 -22.69 -17.36 -17.83
N ALA A 58 -22.34 -16.74 -16.70
CA ALA A 58 -20.94 -16.42 -16.38
C ALA A 58 -20.09 -17.69 -16.25
N ASP A 59 -20.58 -18.69 -15.50
CA ASP A 59 -19.92 -19.98 -15.32
C ASP A 59 -19.80 -20.77 -16.64
N LEU A 60 -20.81 -20.69 -17.50
CA LEU A 60 -20.78 -21.26 -18.85
C LEU A 60 -19.68 -20.61 -19.70
N CYS A 61 -19.61 -19.28 -19.76
CA CYS A 61 -18.58 -18.55 -20.49
C CYS A 61 -17.17 -18.93 -20.01
N LEU A 62 -16.95 -19.04 -18.70
CA LEU A 62 -15.68 -19.47 -18.13
C LEU A 62 -15.28 -20.88 -18.55
N ARG A 63 -16.22 -21.84 -18.47
CA ARG A 63 -15.98 -23.24 -18.87
C ARG A 63 -15.72 -23.34 -20.37
N LEU A 64 -16.48 -22.63 -21.19
CA LEU A 64 -16.28 -22.59 -22.65
C LEU A 64 -14.90 -22.03 -23.02
N LEU A 65 -14.47 -20.93 -22.41
CA LEU A 65 -13.14 -20.36 -22.64
C LEU A 65 -12.02 -21.31 -22.23
N ARG A 66 -12.18 -22.02 -21.11
CA ARG A 66 -11.22 -23.04 -20.69
C ARG A 66 -11.08 -24.14 -21.74
N HIS A 67 -12.20 -24.63 -22.29
CA HIS A 67 -12.18 -25.63 -23.37
C HIS A 67 -11.70 -25.08 -24.72
N CYS A 68 -11.87 -23.79 -25.00
CA CYS A 68 -11.26 -23.12 -26.15
C CYS A 68 -9.72 -23.08 -26.07
N SER A 69 -9.14 -23.21 -24.87
CA SER A 69 -7.69 -23.34 -24.65
C SER A 69 -7.18 -24.79 -24.62
N SER A 70 -8.04 -25.79 -24.88
CA SER A 70 -7.68 -27.21 -24.86
C SER A 70 -6.66 -27.57 -25.94
N SER A 71 -5.77 -28.53 -25.68
CA SER A 71 -4.82 -29.05 -26.68
C SER A 71 -5.51 -29.83 -27.81
N ILE A 72 -6.73 -30.32 -27.59
CA ILE A 72 -7.49 -31.13 -28.55
C ILE A 72 -8.30 -30.23 -29.49
N SER A 73 -8.04 -30.33 -30.80
CA SER A 73 -8.67 -29.48 -31.84
C SER A 73 -10.19 -29.62 -31.94
N THR A 74 -10.71 -30.84 -31.78
CA THR A 74 -12.15 -31.11 -31.85
C THR A 74 -12.91 -30.43 -30.71
N ILE A 75 -12.39 -30.52 -29.49
CA ILE A 75 -12.96 -29.83 -28.31
C ILE A 75 -12.96 -28.33 -28.52
N ARG A 76 -11.84 -27.74 -28.99
CA ARG A 76 -11.75 -26.31 -29.28
C ARG A 76 -12.79 -25.84 -30.28
N SER A 77 -12.98 -26.60 -31.36
CA SER A 77 -13.95 -26.25 -32.42
C SER A 77 -15.38 -26.25 -31.88
N HIS A 78 -15.76 -27.28 -31.10
CA HIS A 78 -17.09 -27.34 -30.49
C HIS A 78 -17.30 -26.26 -29.41
N ALA A 79 -16.29 -25.95 -28.61
CA ALA A 79 -16.36 -24.88 -27.62
C ALA A 79 -16.48 -23.50 -28.28
N SER A 80 -15.74 -23.26 -29.36
CA SER A 80 -15.80 -22.02 -30.15
C SER A 80 -17.17 -21.85 -30.80
N ALA A 81 -17.75 -22.92 -31.35
CA ALA A 81 -19.11 -22.90 -31.92
C ALA A 81 -20.19 -22.65 -30.84
N SER A 82 -20.03 -23.23 -29.65
CA SER A 82 -20.91 -22.95 -28.50
C SER A 82 -20.82 -21.51 -28.03
N LEU A 83 -19.61 -20.94 -28.01
CA LEU A 83 -19.38 -19.56 -27.60
C LEU A 83 -19.94 -18.56 -28.63
N TYR A 84 -19.74 -18.83 -29.92
CA TYR A 84 -20.35 -18.06 -31.01
C TYR A 84 -21.89 -18.08 -30.94
N LEU A 85 -22.48 -19.27 -30.74
CA LEU A 85 -23.94 -19.39 -30.62
C LEU A 85 -24.50 -18.56 -29.47
N LEU A 86 -23.80 -18.50 -28.32
CA LEU A 86 -24.23 -17.67 -27.19
C LEU A 86 -24.26 -16.17 -27.54
N MET A 87 -23.23 -15.69 -28.24
CA MET A 87 -23.17 -14.29 -28.70
C MET A 87 -24.30 -14.00 -29.68
N ARG A 88 -24.50 -14.90 -30.64
CA ARG A 88 -25.56 -14.78 -31.64
C ARG A 88 -26.96 -14.76 -31.03
N GLN A 89 -27.27 -15.70 -30.15
CA GLN A 89 -28.59 -15.78 -29.50
C GLN A 89 -28.85 -14.57 -28.60
N ASN A 90 -27.84 -14.05 -27.91
CA ASN A 90 -28.01 -12.84 -27.11
C ASN A 90 -28.28 -11.60 -27.98
N PHE A 91 -27.58 -11.50 -29.12
CA PHE A 91 -27.80 -10.44 -30.11
C PHE A 91 -29.20 -10.50 -30.73
N GLU A 92 -29.71 -11.68 -31.05
CA GLU A 92 -31.06 -11.85 -31.62
C GLU A 92 -32.17 -11.40 -30.65
N ILE A 93 -31.94 -11.46 -29.33
CA ILE A 93 -32.90 -11.02 -28.31
C ILE A 93 -32.86 -9.49 -28.12
N GLY A 94 -31.67 -8.90 -28.01
CA GLY A 94 -31.49 -7.51 -27.57
C GLY A 94 -30.86 -6.54 -28.58
N ASN A 95 -30.57 -6.97 -29.81
CA ASN A 95 -29.76 -6.25 -30.81
C ASN A 95 -28.36 -5.82 -30.30
N ASN A 96 -27.89 -6.43 -29.22
CA ASN A 96 -26.56 -6.27 -28.65
C ASN A 96 -26.20 -7.56 -27.91
N PHE A 97 -24.92 -7.78 -27.62
CA PHE A 97 -24.51 -8.86 -26.70
C PHE A 97 -23.60 -8.36 -25.58
N ALA A 98 -23.81 -7.12 -25.11
CA ALA A 98 -22.95 -6.46 -24.12
C ALA A 98 -22.74 -7.32 -22.86
N ARG A 99 -23.79 -8.03 -22.43
CA ARG A 99 -23.72 -8.95 -21.29
C ARG A 99 -22.80 -10.15 -21.54
N VAL A 100 -22.96 -10.87 -22.65
CA VAL A 100 -22.06 -11.99 -23.00
C VAL A 100 -20.63 -11.47 -23.21
N LYS A 101 -20.48 -10.31 -23.86
CA LYS A 101 -19.18 -9.64 -24.06
C LYS A 101 -18.46 -9.41 -22.72
N MET A 102 -19.16 -8.87 -21.72
CA MET A 102 -18.61 -8.64 -20.39
C MET A 102 -18.23 -9.96 -19.70
N GLN A 103 -19.13 -10.96 -19.69
CA GLN A 103 -18.89 -12.23 -19.03
C GLN A 103 -17.71 -13.00 -19.63
N VAL A 104 -17.53 -12.96 -20.95
CA VAL A 104 -16.39 -13.56 -21.64
C VAL A 104 -15.08 -12.83 -21.28
N THR A 105 -15.08 -11.50 -21.29
CA THR A 105 -13.90 -10.68 -20.97
C THR A 105 -13.46 -10.87 -19.51
N MET A 106 -14.42 -10.90 -18.59
CA MET A 106 -14.23 -11.16 -17.17
C MET A 106 -13.70 -12.57 -16.91
N SER A 107 -14.34 -13.57 -17.52
CA SER A 107 -13.94 -14.97 -17.41
C SER A 107 -12.51 -15.20 -17.91
N LEU A 108 -12.12 -14.56 -19.01
CA LEU A 108 -10.75 -14.64 -19.51
C LEU A 108 -9.76 -13.99 -18.53
N SER A 109 -10.08 -12.79 -18.02
CA SER A 109 -9.23 -12.07 -17.06
C SER A 109 -9.00 -12.87 -15.77
N SER A 110 -10.05 -13.52 -15.26
CA SER A 110 -9.96 -14.42 -14.10
C SER A 110 -9.15 -15.68 -14.39
N LEU A 111 -9.39 -16.33 -15.54
CA LEU A 111 -8.68 -17.54 -15.94
C LEU A 111 -7.17 -17.31 -16.08
N VAL A 112 -6.80 -16.16 -16.65
CA VAL A 112 -5.41 -15.73 -16.81
C VAL A 112 -4.73 -15.45 -15.47
N GLY A 113 -5.42 -14.76 -14.56
CA GLY A 113 -4.85 -14.41 -13.25
C GLY A 113 -4.62 -15.62 -12.34
N THR A 114 -5.41 -16.67 -12.52
CA THR A 114 -5.44 -17.84 -11.61
C THR A 114 -4.77 -19.09 -12.17
N SER A 115 -4.84 -19.35 -13.49
CA SER A 115 -4.42 -20.63 -14.08
C SER A 115 -2.97 -20.60 -14.57
N GLN A 116 -2.12 -21.45 -14.01
CA GLN A 116 -0.72 -21.61 -14.45
C GLN A 116 -0.60 -22.39 -15.78
N ASN A 117 -1.53 -23.30 -16.07
CA ASN A 117 -1.48 -24.22 -17.22
C ASN A 117 -2.28 -23.73 -18.43
N PHE A 118 -2.56 -22.43 -18.51
CA PHE A 118 -3.36 -21.86 -19.58
C PHE A 118 -2.56 -21.76 -20.89
N ASN A 119 -3.04 -22.41 -21.96
CA ASN A 119 -2.40 -22.41 -23.27
C ASN A 119 -3.02 -21.37 -24.20
N GLU A 120 -2.37 -20.22 -24.25
CA GLU A 120 -2.81 -19.04 -25.00
C GLU A 120 -2.85 -19.27 -26.50
N GLU A 121 -1.86 -19.96 -27.08
CA GLU A 121 -1.77 -20.13 -28.53
C GLU A 121 -3.02 -20.85 -29.06
N PHE A 122 -3.49 -21.84 -28.31
CA PHE A 122 -4.73 -22.55 -28.62
C PHE A 122 -5.97 -21.67 -28.48
N LEU A 123 -6.03 -20.79 -27.47
CA LEU A 123 -7.15 -19.85 -27.38
C LEU A 123 -7.14 -18.85 -28.53
N ARG A 124 -5.98 -18.29 -28.91
CA ARG A 124 -5.87 -17.38 -30.06
C ARG A 124 -6.37 -18.02 -31.36
N ARG A 125 -6.10 -19.32 -31.56
CA ARG A 125 -6.64 -20.09 -32.69
C ARG A 125 -8.17 -20.22 -32.63
N SER A 126 -8.73 -20.52 -31.46
CA SER A 126 -10.18 -20.60 -31.23
C SER A 126 -10.88 -19.26 -31.47
N LEU A 127 -10.29 -18.13 -31.03
CA LEU A 127 -10.82 -16.79 -31.29
C LEU A 127 -10.83 -16.46 -32.80
N LYS A 128 -9.78 -16.87 -33.53
CA LYS A 128 -9.77 -16.75 -35.00
C LYS A 128 -10.89 -17.55 -35.65
N THR A 129 -11.20 -18.75 -35.15
CA THR A 129 -12.34 -19.55 -35.62
C THR A 129 -13.68 -18.84 -35.38
N ILE A 130 -13.85 -18.16 -34.24
CA ILE A 130 -15.06 -17.37 -33.94
C ILE A 130 -15.21 -16.21 -34.92
N LEU A 131 -14.13 -15.52 -35.27
CA LEU A 131 -14.16 -14.47 -36.31
C LEU A 131 -14.60 -15.03 -37.67
N THR A 132 -14.09 -16.20 -38.04
CA THR A 132 -14.53 -16.87 -39.29
C THR A 132 -16.02 -17.20 -39.25
N TYR A 133 -16.56 -17.66 -38.11
CA TYR A 133 -18.00 -17.87 -37.97
C TYR A 133 -18.82 -16.59 -38.14
N SER A 134 -18.36 -15.45 -37.63
CA SER A 134 -19.06 -14.17 -37.85
C SER A 134 -18.98 -13.67 -39.30
N GLU A 135 -17.90 -13.95 -40.02
CA GLU A 135 -17.75 -13.56 -41.44
C GLU A 135 -18.59 -14.44 -42.38
N GLU A 136 -18.76 -15.72 -42.05
CA GLU A 136 -19.51 -16.71 -42.83
C GLU A 136 -21.03 -16.67 -42.58
N ASP A 137 -21.49 -16.04 -41.49
CA ASP A 137 -22.92 -15.96 -41.14
C ASP A 137 -23.66 -14.91 -41.99
N LEU A 138 -24.29 -15.38 -43.07
CA LEU A 138 -25.00 -14.53 -44.03
C LEU A 138 -26.23 -13.81 -43.45
N GLU A 139 -26.84 -14.34 -42.38
CA GLU A 139 -28.07 -13.76 -41.80
C GLU A 139 -27.78 -12.48 -41.01
N LEU A 140 -26.62 -12.39 -40.38
CA LEU A 140 -26.23 -11.27 -39.50
C LEU A 140 -25.17 -10.35 -40.13
N LYS A 141 -24.75 -10.62 -41.36
CA LYS A 141 -23.65 -9.90 -42.04
C LYS A 141 -23.88 -8.39 -42.19
N GLU A 142 -25.13 -7.96 -42.40
CA GLU A 142 -25.50 -6.55 -42.59
C GLU A 142 -25.85 -5.85 -41.25
N THR A 143 -25.66 -6.52 -40.11
CA THR A 143 -25.93 -5.96 -38.77
C THR A 143 -24.63 -5.48 -38.10
N THR A 144 -24.73 -4.85 -36.93
CA THR A 144 -23.56 -4.48 -36.10
C THR A 144 -22.90 -5.67 -35.39
N PHE A 145 -23.43 -6.88 -35.55
CA PHE A 145 -22.95 -8.07 -34.84
C PHE A 145 -21.50 -8.44 -35.18
N PRO A 146 -21.06 -8.50 -36.46
CA PRO A 146 -19.67 -8.83 -36.79
C PRO A 146 -18.67 -7.83 -36.21
N ASP A 147 -19.00 -6.54 -36.23
CA ASP A 147 -18.15 -5.47 -35.64
C ASP A 147 -18.03 -5.65 -34.12
N GLN A 148 -19.14 -5.92 -33.42
CA GLN A 148 -19.10 -6.19 -31.97
C GLN A 148 -18.29 -7.44 -31.62
N VAL A 149 -18.34 -8.50 -32.45
CA VAL A 149 -17.54 -9.72 -32.28
C VAL A 149 -16.05 -9.43 -32.52
N GLN A 150 -15.73 -8.63 -33.53
CA GLN A 150 -14.36 -8.19 -33.81
C GLN A 150 -13.80 -7.38 -32.63
N ASP A 151 -14.56 -6.44 -32.08
CA ASP A 151 -14.18 -5.66 -30.91
C ASP A 151 -13.96 -6.54 -29.68
N LEU A 152 -14.84 -7.51 -29.42
CA LEU A 152 -14.64 -8.46 -28.33
C LEU A 152 -13.34 -9.24 -28.53
N VAL A 153 -13.13 -9.83 -29.70
CA VAL A 153 -11.93 -10.64 -29.98
C VAL A 153 -10.66 -9.79 -29.88
N PHE A 154 -10.69 -8.54 -30.33
CA PHE A 154 -9.59 -7.59 -30.15
C PHE A 154 -9.27 -7.36 -28.67
N ASN A 155 -10.30 -7.09 -27.84
CA ASN A 155 -10.13 -6.93 -26.39
C ASN A 155 -9.59 -8.21 -25.73
N LEU A 156 -10.06 -9.39 -26.13
CA LEU A 156 -9.54 -10.66 -25.62
C LEU A 156 -8.08 -10.88 -26.04
N HIS A 157 -7.70 -10.50 -27.27
CA HIS A 157 -6.31 -10.55 -27.72
C HIS A 157 -5.41 -9.59 -26.94
N MET A 158 -5.90 -8.40 -26.58
CA MET A 158 -5.17 -7.47 -25.71
C MET A 158 -4.92 -8.08 -24.34
N ILE A 159 -5.95 -8.65 -23.70
CA ILE A 159 -5.78 -9.40 -22.45
C ILE A 159 -4.72 -10.48 -22.62
N LEU A 160 -4.85 -11.34 -23.65
CA LEU A 160 -3.90 -12.41 -23.97
C LEU A 160 -2.46 -11.92 -24.13
N SER A 161 -2.25 -10.81 -24.86
CA SER A 161 -0.93 -10.22 -25.03
C SER A 161 -0.32 -9.76 -23.72
N ASP A 162 -1.12 -9.23 -22.80
CA ASP A 162 -0.64 -8.85 -21.48
C ASP A 162 -0.31 -10.08 -20.62
N THR A 163 -0.96 -11.22 -20.86
CA THR A 163 -0.63 -12.49 -20.19
C THR A 163 0.70 -13.05 -20.59
N VAL A 164 1.11 -12.89 -21.86
CA VAL A 164 2.45 -13.28 -22.33
C VAL A 164 3.49 -12.55 -21.50
N LYS A 165 3.34 -11.22 -21.38
CA LYS A 165 4.24 -10.37 -20.59
C LYS A 165 4.22 -10.77 -19.12
N MET A 166 3.06 -11.15 -18.57
CA MET A 166 2.98 -11.68 -17.20
C MET A 166 3.72 -13.00 -17.04
N LYS A 167 3.69 -13.89 -18.05
CA LYS A 167 4.45 -15.15 -18.04
C LYS A 167 5.96 -14.92 -18.11
N GLU A 168 6.40 -13.99 -18.96
CA GLU A 168 7.81 -13.60 -19.10
C GLU A 168 8.41 -13.10 -17.79
N HIS A 169 7.61 -12.44 -16.95
CA HIS A 169 8.02 -11.89 -15.66
C HIS A 169 7.58 -12.74 -14.46
N GLN A 170 7.27 -14.04 -14.63
CA GLN A 170 6.87 -14.89 -13.49
C GLN A 170 7.96 -15.05 -12.43
N GLU A 171 9.22 -14.99 -12.86
CA GLU A 171 10.39 -15.09 -11.97
C GLU A 171 10.68 -13.78 -11.22
N ASP A 172 10.19 -12.63 -11.72
CA ASP A 172 10.28 -11.33 -11.04
C ASP A 172 8.93 -10.98 -10.38
N PRO A 173 8.79 -11.26 -9.06
CA PRO A 173 7.54 -11.06 -8.37
C PRO A 173 7.05 -9.62 -8.37
N GLU A 174 7.97 -8.65 -8.37
CA GLU A 174 7.69 -7.23 -8.28
C GLU A 174 7.26 -6.66 -9.64
N MET A 175 7.98 -7.05 -10.70
CA MET A 175 7.62 -6.65 -12.07
C MET A 175 6.27 -7.25 -12.49
N LEU A 176 5.95 -8.47 -12.05
CA LEU A 176 4.63 -9.06 -12.26
C LEU A 176 3.52 -8.22 -11.62
N ILE A 177 3.69 -7.78 -10.36
CA ILE A 177 2.70 -6.95 -9.66
C ILE A 177 2.56 -5.57 -10.32
N ASP A 178 3.66 -4.96 -10.75
CA ASP A 178 3.61 -3.69 -11.50
C ASP A 178 2.86 -3.83 -12.84
N LEU A 179 3.06 -4.94 -13.55
CA LEU A 179 2.35 -5.22 -14.78
C LEU A 179 0.85 -5.46 -14.50
N MET A 180 0.52 -6.27 -13.49
CA MET A 180 -0.88 -6.48 -13.07
C MET A 180 -1.57 -5.17 -12.70
N TYR A 181 -0.89 -4.29 -11.95
CA TYR A 181 -1.40 -2.96 -11.63
C TYR A 181 -1.62 -2.10 -12.86
N ARG A 182 -0.68 -2.11 -13.83
CA ARG A 182 -0.82 -1.36 -15.08
C ARG A 182 -2.03 -1.83 -15.88
N ILE A 183 -2.23 -3.14 -15.98
CA ILE A 183 -3.39 -3.74 -16.65
C ILE A 183 -4.68 -3.35 -15.91
N ALA A 184 -4.71 -3.51 -14.59
CA ALA A 184 -5.84 -3.11 -13.75
C ALA A 184 -6.17 -1.62 -13.94
N LYS A 185 -5.16 -0.76 -14.07
CA LYS A 185 -5.34 0.68 -14.30
C LYS A 185 -5.88 0.98 -15.70
N GLY A 186 -5.51 0.19 -16.70
CA GLY A 186 -6.09 0.28 -18.04
C GLY A 186 -7.59 -0.01 -18.08
N TYR A 187 -8.10 -0.78 -17.11
CA TYR A 187 -9.53 -1.11 -16.97
C TYR A 187 -10.29 -0.19 -16.02
N GLN A 188 -9.81 1.03 -15.74
CA GLN A 188 -10.52 1.99 -14.88
C GLN A 188 -11.95 2.29 -15.35
N ASN A 189 -12.20 2.27 -16.67
CA ASN A 189 -13.52 2.50 -17.26
C ASN A 189 -14.43 1.24 -17.24
N SER A 190 -13.97 0.13 -16.66
CA SER A 190 -14.71 -1.13 -16.58
C SER A 190 -14.60 -1.71 -15.17
N PRO A 191 -15.52 -1.34 -14.26
CA PRO A 191 -15.38 -1.63 -12.83
C PRO A 191 -15.31 -3.12 -12.51
N ASP A 192 -16.05 -3.97 -13.23
CA ASP A 192 -15.96 -5.43 -13.10
C ASP A 192 -14.55 -5.96 -13.40
N LEU A 193 -13.91 -5.47 -14.47
CA LEU A 193 -12.56 -5.87 -14.84
C LEU A 193 -11.54 -5.33 -13.84
N ARG A 194 -11.64 -4.05 -13.46
CA ARG A 194 -10.81 -3.45 -12.40
C ARG A 194 -10.87 -4.28 -11.13
N LEU A 195 -12.07 -4.65 -10.68
CA LEU A 195 -12.30 -5.49 -9.50
C LEU A 195 -11.63 -6.87 -9.61
N THR A 196 -11.78 -7.53 -10.76
CA THR A 196 -11.17 -8.85 -11.01
C THR A 196 -9.66 -8.80 -10.90
N TRP A 197 -9.04 -7.75 -11.44
CA TRP A 197 -7.59 -7.58 -11.38
C TRP A 197 -7.09 -7.27 -9.96
N LEU A 198 -7.80 -6.42 -9.22
CA LEU A 198 -7.49 -6.14 -7.81
C LEU A 198 -7.58 -7.42 -6.96
N GLN A 199 -8.61 -8.25 -7.17
CA GLN A 199 -8.74 -9.54 -6.49
C GLN A 199 -7.62 -10.53 -6.87
N ASN A 200 -7.27 -10.60 -8.15
CA ASN A 200 -6.15 -11.43 -8.62
C ASN A 200 -4.83 -10.98 -7.97
N MET A 201 -4.58 -9.67 -7.88
CA MET A 201 -3.41 -9.11 -7.18
C MET A 201 -3.43 -9.46 -5.69
N ALA A 202 -4.60 -9.34 -5.03
CA ALA A 202 -4.76 -9.72 -3.62
C ALA A 202 -4.40 -11.18 -3.38
N GLY A 203 -4.84 -12.08 -4.28
CA GLY A 203 -4.51 -13.50 -4.23
C GLY A 203 -3.02 -13.78 -4.41
N LYS A 204 -2.34 -13.10 -5.35
CA LYS A 204 -0.88 -13.23 -5.54
C LYS A 204 -0.09 -12.74 -4.33
N HIS A 205 -0.51 -11.64 -3.71
CA HIS A 205 0.11 -11.14 -2.48
C HIS A 205 -0.11 -12.09 -1.30
N SER A 206 -1.32 -12.63 -1.15
CA SER A 206 -1.60 -13.61 -0.10
C SER A 206 -0.79 -14.89 -0.26
N ALA A 207 -0.56 -15.36 -1.49
CA ALA A 207 0.29 -16.53 -1.77
C ALA A 207 1.77 -16.30 -1.42
N ARG A 208 2.20 -15.04 -1.28
CA ARG A 208 3.57 -14.63 -0.94
C ARG A 208 3.71 -14.17 0.52
N ASN A 209 2.67 -14.31 1.34
CA ASN A 209 2.59 -13.78 2.71
C ASN A 209 2.64 -12.24 2.83
N ASN A 210 2.44 -11.52 1.72
CA ASN A 210 2.30 -10.07 1.69
C ASN A 210 0.86 -9.67 2.06
N HIS A 211 0.47 -9.93 3.31
CA HIS A 211 -0.92 -9.78 3.74
C HIS A 211 -1.36 -8.31 3.85
N ALA A 212 -0.41 -7.39 4.03
CA ALA A 212 -0.66 -5.94 4.04
C ALA A 212 -1.17 -5.45 2.67
N GLU A 213 -0.43 -5.77 1.62
CA GLU A 213 -0.74 -5.38 0.24
C GLU A 213 -1.97 -6.13 -0.27
N SER A 214 -2.14 -7.39 0.13
CA SER A 214 -3.37 -8.16 -0.13
C SER A 214 -4.60 -7.48 0.48
N ALA A 215 -4.52 -7.04 1.74
CA ALA A 215 -5.58 -6.29 2.39
C ALA A 215 -5.86 -4.97 1.67
N GLN A 216 -4.83 -4.23 1.26
CA GLN A 216 -4.99 -2.98 0.50
C GLN A 216 -5.70 -3.23 -0.86
N CYS A 217 -5.37 -4.29 -1.58
CA CYS A 217 -6.06 -4.65 -2.83
C CYS A 217 -7.57 -4.91 -2.59
N LEU A 218 -7.91 -5.56 -1.47
CA LEU A 218 -9.30 -5.82 -1.08
C LEU A 218 -10.02 -4.55 -0.60
N VAL A 219 -9.33 -3.63 0.06
CA VAL A 219 -9.88 -2.31 0.44
C VAL A 219 -10.19 -1.48 -0.80
N HIS A 220 -9.28 -1.43 -1.77
CA HIS A 220 -9.53 -0.79 -3.08
C HIS A 220 -10.70 -1.46 -3.81
N SER A 221 -10.78 -2.79 -3.78
CA SER A 221 -11.91 -3.55 -4.34
C SER A 221 -13.25 -3.18 -3.69
N ALA A 222 -13.28 -3.09 -2.36
CA ALA A 222 -14.48 -2.72 -1.60
C ALA A 222 -14.88 -1.26 -1.85
N ALA A 223 -13.90 -0.36 -1.95
CA ALA A 223 -14.14 1.05 -2.23
C ALA A 223 -14.67 1.29 -3.64
N LEU A 224 -14.16 0.57 -4.63
CA LEU A 224 -14.72 0.56 -5.99
C LEU A 224 -16.18 0.12 -5.95
N VAL A 225 -16.48 -1.03 -5.32
CA VAL A 225 -17.87 -1.51 -5.19
C VAL A 225 -18.75 -0.49 -4.46
N ALA A 226 -18.26 0.16 -3.41
CA ALA A 226 -18.98 1.19 -2.67
C ALA A 226 -19.28 2.43 -3.52
N GLU A 227 -18.34 2.89 -4.35
CA GLU A 227 -18.54 4.01 -5.27
C GLU A 227 -19.73 3.73 -6.21
N TYR A 228 -19.74 2.58 -6.87
CA TYR A 228 -20.81 2.22 -7.81
C TYR A 228 -22.13 1.89 -7.11
N LEU A 229 -22.12 1.23 -5.94
CA LEU A 229 -23.35 1.02 -5.15
C LEU A 229 -23.99 2.33 -4.72
N SER A 230 -23.18 3.34 -4.36
CA SER A 230 -23.68 4.66 -3.98
C SER A 230 -24.31 5.43 -5.15
N MET A 231 -23.90 5.13 -6.39
CA MET A 231 -24.54 5.68 -7.59
C MET A 231 -25.89 5.02 -7.90
N LEU A 232 -26.04 3.74 -7.56
CA LEU A 232 -27.27 2.96 -7.81
C LEU A 232 -28.35 3.23 -6.76
N GLU A 233 -27.97 3.22 -5.47
CA GLU A 233 -28.91 3.31 -4.36
C GLU A 233 -28.37 4.21 -3.24
N ASP A 234 -29.05 5.32 -2.95
CA ASP A 234 -28.74 6.17 -1.81
C ASP A 234 -29.30 5.56 -0.51
N ARG A 235 -28.54 4.65 0.11
CA ARG A 235 -28.85 4.08 1.43
C ARG A 235 -27.94 4.67 2.49
N LYS A 236 -28.52 5.32 3.51
CA LYS A 236 -27.78 5.99 4.60
C LYS A 236 -26.82 5.10 5.41
N TYR A 237 -27.05 3.79 5.43
CA TYR A 237 -26.21 2.83 6.17
C TYR A 237 -25.06 2.26 5.34
N LEU A 238 -25.06 2.48 4.02
CA LEU A 238 -23.97 2.10 3.13
C LEU A 238 -22.90 3.20 3.10
N PRO A 239 -21.63 2.84 2.81
CA PRO A 239 -20.56 3.82 2.68
C PRO A 239 -20.84 4.82 1.55
N VAL A 240 -20.51 6.08 1.79
CA VAL A 240 -20.53 7.15 0.78
C VAL A 240 -19.28 7.00 -0.08
N GLY A 241 -19.37 6.10 -1.07
CA GLY A 241 -18.33 5.84 -2.05
C GLY A 241 -16.95 5.51 -1.48
N CYS A 242 -15.91 5.80 -2.27
CA CYS A 242 -14.52 5.52 -1.91
C CYS A 242 -13.99 6.41 -0.77
N VAL A 243 -14.58 7.59 -0.56
CA VAL A 243 -14.16 8.57 0.47
C VAL A 243 -14.29 7.99 1.88
N THR A 244 -15.28 7.12 2.11
CA THR A 244 -15.48 6.46 3.41
C THR A 244 -14.26 5.61 3.83
N PHE A 245 -13.46 5.15 2.88
CA PHE A 245 -12.31 4.28 3.09
C PHE A 245 -10.99 5.05 3.28
N GLN A 246 -11.00 6.38 3.17
CA GLN A 246 -9.80 7.23 3.25
C GLN A 246 -9.05 7.08 4.58
N ASN A 247 -9.76 6.80 5.67
CA ASN A 247 -9.17 6.55 6.99
C ASN A 247 -8.37 5.25 7.04
N ILE A 248 -8.74 4.25 6.22
CA ILE A 248 -7.97 3.03 6.05
C ILE A 248 -6.77 3.32 5.14
N SER A 249 -7.00 3.92 3.97
CA SER A 249 -5.92 4.22 3.04
C SER A 249 -6.24 5.45 2.20
N SER A 250 -5.33 6.43 2.23
CA SER A 250 -5.45 7.64 1.40
C SER A 250 -5.36 7.37 -0.11
N ASN A 251 -4.86 6.19 -0.50
CA ASN A 251 -4.68 5.82 -1.90
C ASN A 251 -6.00 5.38 -2.56
N VAL A 252 -7.02 5.05 -1.78
CA VAL A 252 -8.32 4.54 -2.25
C VAL A 252 -9.07 5.56 -3.11
N LEU A 253 -8.73 6.84 -2.99
CA LEU A 253 -9.26 7.90 -3.85
C LEU A 253 -8.94 7.69 -5.34
N GLU A 254 -7.99 6.80 -5.68
CA GLU A 254 -7.75 6.40 -7.08
C GLU A 254 -8.91 5.62 -7.71
N GLU A 255 -9.80 5.05 -6.89
CA GLU A 255 -11.00 4.33 -7.35
C GLU A 255 -12.22 5.25 -7.47
N SER A 256 -12.09 6.54 -7.18
CA SER A 256 -13.19 7.49 -7.33
C SER A 256 -13.54 7.63 -8.81
N ALA A 257 -14.83 7.55 -9.11
CA ALA A 257 -15.35 7.71 -10.45
C ALA A 257 -15.47 9.20 -10.81
N VAL A 258 -14.32 9.87 -10.98
CA VAL A 258 -14.27 11.30 -11.37
C VAL A 258 -13.81 11.42 -12.81
N SER A 259 -14.75 11.43 -13.76
CA SER A 259 -14.51 11.83 -15.15
C SER A 259 -15.83 12.19 -15.88
N ASP A 260 -15.72 12.83 -17.05
CA ASP A 260 -16.84 13.02 -18.01
C ASP A 260 -17.22 11.71 -18.74
N ASP A 261 -16.48 10.61 -18.50
CA ASP A 261 -16.68 9.28 -19.08
C ASP A 261 -17.28 8.28 -18.07
N VAL A 262 -17.96 8.78 -17.02
CA VAL A 262 -18.67 7.92 -16.06
C VAL A 262 -19.71 7.13 -16.83
N VAL A 263 -19.48 5.83 -16.94
CA VAL A 263 -20.44 4.93 -17.54
C VAL A 263 -21.73 5.01 -16.73
N SER A 264 -22.83 5.39 -17.37
CA SER A 264 -24.12 5.40 -16.71
C SER A 264 -24.40 4.01 -16.15
N PRO A 265 -24.81 3.87 -14.87
CA PRO A 265 -25.16 2.58 -14.29
C PRO A 265 -26.27 1.84 -15.08
N ASP A 266 -26.98 2.56 -15.95
CA ASP A 266 -28.03 2.09 -16.84
C ASP A 266 -27.53 1.36 -18.11
N GLU A 267 -26.21 1.31 -18.38
CA GLU A 267 -25.67 0.51 -19.49
C GLU A 267 -25.73 -1.00 -19.19
N GLU A 268 -26.46 -1.75 -20.03
CA GLU A 268 -26.66 -3.20 -19.87
C GLU A 268 -25.34 -3.99 -19.72
N GLY A 269 -25.16 -4.61 -18.55
CA GLY A 269 -24.06 -5.54 -18.26
C GLY A 269 -22.93 -4.99 -17.38
N ILE A 270 -22.95 -3.71 -17.02
CA ILE A 270 -21.95 -3.08 -16.14
C ILE A 270 -22.43 -3.17 -14.68
N CYS A 271 -21.52 -3.49 -13.76
CA CYS A 271 -21.82 -3.73 -12.34
C CYS A 271 -22.83 -4.87 -12.09
N SER A 272 -22.95 -5.80 -13.04
CA SER A 272 -23.83 -6.98 -12.93
C SER A 272 -23.18 -8.17 -12.21
N GLY A 273 -21.89 -8.06 -11.85
CA GLY A 273 -21.16 -9.10 -11.14
C GLY A 273 -21.66 -9.33 -9.71
N LYS A 274 -21.54 -10.57 -9.22
CA LYS A 274 -21.93 -10.99 -7.85
C LYS A 274 -21.40 -10.11 -6.71
N TYR A 275 -20.30 -9.40 -6.95
CA TYR A 275 -19.63 -8.55 -5.97
C TYR A 275 -20.22 -7.14 -5.87
N PHE A 276 -20.93 -6.65 -6.90
CA PHE A 276 -21.63 -5.35 -6.87
C PHE A 276 -22.98 -5.46 -6.17
N THR A 277 -22.96 -6.04 -4.98
CA THR A 277 -24.11 -6.22 -4.10
C THR A 277 -23.68 -5.90 -2.67
N GLU A 278 -24.63 -5.60 -1.79
CA GLU A 278 -24.33 -5.38 -0.36
C GLU A 278 -23.59 -6.59 0.25
N ALA A 279 -24.01 -7.81 -0.09
CA ALA A 279 -23.35 -9.04 0.36
C ALA A 279 -21.92 -9.18 -0.20
N GLY A 280 -21.71 -8.79 -1.46
CA GLY A 280 -20.40 -8.75 -2.10
C GLY A 280 -19.43 -7.79 -1.41
N LEU A 281 -19.90 -6.57 -1.11
CA LEU A 281 -19.15 -5.55 -0.37
C LEU A 281 -18.75 -6.05 1.02
N VAL A 282 -19.71 -6.61 1.77
CA VAL A 282 -19.45 -7.21 3.09
C VAL A 282 -18.40 -8.32 2.99
N GLY A 283 -18.51 -9.20 1.99
CA GLY A 283 -17.56 -10.29 1.77
C GLY A 283 -16.14 -9.82 1.46
N LEU A 284 -15.97 -8.71 0.72
CA LEU A 284 -14.68 -8.09 0.45
C LEU A 284 -14.06 -7.49 1.72
N LEU A 285 -14.87 -6.76 2.51
CA LEU A 285 -14.43 -6.14 3.75
C LEU A 285 -14.05 -7.16 4.83
N GLU A 286 -14.81 -8.26 4.96
CA GLU A 286 -14.49 -9.35 5.88
C GLU A 286 -13.15 -10.02 5.51
N GLN A 287 -12.87 -10.21 4.21
CA GLN A 287 -11.58 -10.70 3.73
C GLN A 287 -10.45 -9.70 4.01
N ALA A 288 -10.68 -8.40 3.76
CA ALA A 288 -9.69 -7.36 4.05
C ALA A 288 -9.32 -7.32 5.54
N ALA A 289 -10.31 -7.40 6.44
CA ALA A 289 -10.10 -7.45 7.88
C ALA A 289 -9.29 -8.68 8.31
N ALA A 290 -9.53 -9.85 7.69
CA ALA A 290 -8.76 -11.05 7.95
C ALA A 290 -7.30 -10.89 7.51
N CYS A 291 -7.06 -10.35 6.32
CA CYS A 291 -5.71 -10.08 5.81
C CYS A 291 -4.96 -9.06 6.68
N PHE A 292 -5.58 -7.96 7.12
CA PHE A 292 -4.95 -7.01 8.04
C PHE A 292 -4.60 -7.63 9.39
N SER A 293 -5.47 -8.48 9.94
CA SER A 293 -5.18 -9.22 11.18
C SER A 293 -3.96 -10.14 11.04
N MET A 294 -3.83 -10.81 9.90
CA MET A 294 -2.65 -11.64 9.57
C MET A 294 -1.39 -10.79 9.40
N ALA A 295 -1.51 -9.61 8.76
CA ALA A 295 -0.44 -8.63 8.62
C ALA A 295 -0.03 -7.97 9.96
N GLY A 296 -0.82 -8.12 11.02
CA GLY A 296 -0.56 -7.49 12.32
C GLY A 296 -0.97 -6.01 12.39
N MET A 297 -1.79 -5.52 11.45
CA MET A 297 -2.28 -4.15 11.41
C MET A 297 -3.66 -4.06 12.08
N TYR A 298 -3.69 -4.21 13.41
CA TYR A 298 -4.93 -4.32 14.17
C TYR A 298 -5.73 -3.00 14.22
N GLU A 299 -5.06 -1.87 14.13
CA GLU A 299 -5.67 -0.55 14.03
C GLU A 299 -6.43 -0.38 12.70
N ALA A 300 -5.88 -0.90 11.59
CA ALA A 300 -6.57 -0.91 10.30
C ALA A 300 -7.79 -1.84 10.30
N VAL A 301 -7.75 -2.96 11.05
CA VAL A 301 -8.90 -3.85 11.25
C VAL A 301 -10.07 -3.10 11.90
N ASN A 302 -9.80 -2.21 12.86
CA ASN A 302 -10.82 -1.38 13.48
C ASN A 302 -11.49 -0.43 12.48
N GLU A 303 -10.69 0.24 11.64
CA GLU A 303 -11.25 1.12 10.61
C GLU A 303 -12.10 0.37 9.58
N VAL A 304 -11.75 -0.87 9.22
CA VAL A 304 -12.59 -1.73 8.38
C VAL A 304 -13.92 -2.06 9.06
N TYR A 305 -13.90 -2.46 10.33
CA TYR A 305 -15.13 -2.82 11.03
C TYR A 305 -16.06 -1.64 11.30
N LYS A 306 -15.54 -0.40 11.41
CA LYS A 306 -16.38 0.81 11.46
C LYS A 306 -17.27 0.97 10.23
N ILE A 307 -16.84 0.46 9.07
CA ILE A 307 -17.64 0.45 7.84
C ILE A 307 -18.65 -0.71 7.85
N LEU A 308 -18.27 -1.88 8.39
CA LEU A 308 -19.13 -3.07 8.42
C LEU A 308 -20.27 -3.00 9.46
N ILE A 309 -20.04 -2.37 10.62
CA ILE A 309 -20.99 -2.36 11.73
C ILE A 309 -22.35 -1.75 11.32
N PRO A 310 -22.43 -0.55 10.69
CA PRO A 310 -23.71 0.04 10.28
C PRO A 310 -24.53 -0.86 9.33
N ILE A 311 -23.84 -1.60 8.45
CA ILE A 311 -24.48 -2.52 7.50
C ILE A 311 -25.12 -3.70 8.24
N HIS A 312 -24.40 -4.31 9.18
CA HIS A 312 -24.95 -5.42 9.97
C HIS A 312 -26.03 -4.98 10.97
N GLU A 313 -25.94 -3.75 11.50
CA GLU A 313 -26.98 -3.15 12.34
C GLU A 313 -28.29 -2.95 11.55
N ALA A 314 -28.20 -2.42 10.32
CA ALA A 314 -29.35 -2.28 9.43
C ALA A 314 -30.02 -3.63 9.11
N ASN A 315 -29.20 -4.67 8.88
CA ASN A 315 -29.67 -6.04 8.64
C ASN A 315 -30.14 -6.78 9.90
N ARG A 316 -29.96 -6.20 11.09
CA ARG A 316 -30.28 -6.82 12.39
C ARG A 316 -29.60 -8.18 12.63
N ASP A 317 -28.41 -8.38 12.07
CA ASP A 317 -27.64 -9.61 12.26
C ASP A 317 -26.80 -9.54 13.55
N ALA A 318 -27.47 -9.81 14.68
CA ALA A 318 -26.83 -9.81 16.00
C ALA A 318 -25.69 -10.84 16.13
N LYS A 319 -25.74 -11.94 15.36
CA LYS A 319 -24.72 -13.00 15.42
C LYS A 319 -23.42 -12.54 14.77
N LYS A 320 -23.51 -11.90 13.61
CA LYS A 320 -22.35 -11.27 12.95
C LYS A 320 -21.80 -10.13 13.80
N LEU A 321 -22.64 -9.26 14.35
CA LEU A 321 -22.21 -8.19 15.24
C LEU A 321 -21.43 -8.72 16.46
N ALA A 322 -21.92 -9.77 17.12
CA ALA A 322 -21.19 -10.40 18.24
C ALA A 322 -19.81 -10.93 17.81
N THR A 323 -19.73 -11.53 16.62
CA THR A 323 -18.46 -12.04 16.06
C THR A 323 -17.48 -10.90 15.76
N ILE A 324 -17.97 -9.79 15.18
CA ILE A 324 -17.17 -8.60 14.87
C ILE A 324 -16.63 -7.98 16.16
N HIS A 325 -17.48 -7.79 17.17
CA HIS A 325 -17.05 -7.25 18.46
C HIS A 325 -16.06 -8.16 19.19
N GLY A 326 -16.19 -9.48 19.08
CA GLY A 326 -15.19 -10.42 19.60
C GLY A 326 -13.82 -10.25 18.90
N LYS A 327 -13.81 -10.15 17.57
CA LYS A 327 -12.57 -9.91 16.82
C LYS A 327 -11.95 -8.54 17.12
N LEU A 328 -12.78 -7.51 17.35
CA LEU A 328 -12.31 -6.18 17.78
C LEU A 328 -11.71 -6.23 19.17
N GLN A 329 -12.32 -6.96 20.11
CA GLN A 329 -11.74 -7.17 21.43
C GLN A 329 -10.34 -7.80 21.32
N ASP A 330 -10.20 -8.87 20.53
CA ASP A 330 -8.90 -9.52 20.29
C ASP A 330 -7.88 -8.56 19.67
N ALA A 331 -8.31 -7.75 18.69
CA ALA A 331 -7.47 -6.75 18.03
C ALA A 331 -6.98 -5.68 19.03
N PHE A 332 -7.88 -5.10 19.83
CA PHE A 332 -7.52 -4.13 20.86
C PHE A 332 -6.64 -4.72 21.96
N SER A 333 -6.88 -5.97 22.38
CA SER A 333 -5.99 -6.67 23.31
C SER A 333 -4.57 -6.78 22.74
N LYS A 334 -4.42 -7.09 21.45
CA LYS A 334 -3.10 -7.14 20.78
C LYS A 334 -2.44 -5.77 20.64
N ILE A 335 -3.20 -4.70 20.41
CA ILE A 335 -2.69 -3.32 20.36
C ILE A 335 -2.19 -2.87 21.74
N VAL A 336 -2.93 -3.17 22.81
CA VAL A 336 -2.60 -2.76 24.18
C VAL A 336 -1.33 -3.45 24.68
N HIS A 337 -1.05 -4.68 24.24
CA HIS A 337 0.25 -5.31 24.42
C HIS A 337 1.30 -4.64 23.49
N GLN A 338 1.67 -3.39 23.79
CA GLN A 338 2.63 -2.55 23.05
C GLN A 338 3.99 -3.23 22.77
N GLY A 339 4.33 -4.31 23.46
CA GLY A 339 5.52 -5.14 23.20
C GLY A 339 5.41 -6.06 21.96
N PHE A 340 4.22 -6.29 21.42
CA PHE A 340 4.02 -7.22 20.30
C PHE A 340 4.76 -6.80 19.02
N TYR A 341 4.82 -5.49 18.72
CA TYR A 341 5.52 -4.98 17.55
C TYR A 341 7.05 -5.05 17.70
N GLY A 342 7.59 -4.86 18.90
CA GLY A 342 9.03 -5.01 19.17
C GLY A 342 9.50 -6.47 19.08
N GLU A 343 8.73 -7.40 19.65
CA GLU A 343 9.06 -8.83 19.67
C GLU A 343 8.87 -9.51 18.30
N ARG A 344 7.92 -9.06 17.47
CA ARG A 344 7.61 -9.70 16.18
C ARG A 344 8.58 -9.33 15.06
N PHE A 345 9.17 -8.13 15.09
CA PHE A 345 10.07 -7.65 14.04
C PHE A 345 11.56 -7.80 14.38
N GLY A 346 11.91 -8.01 15.65
CA GLY A 346 13.27 -8.32 16.11
C GLY A 346 14.26 -7.16 15.92
N GLU A 347 14.88 -6.69 17.01
CA GLU A 347 15.91 -5.63 16.93
C GLU A 347 17.20 -6.10 16.18
N ASP A 348 17.38 -7.40 15.98
CA ASP A 348 18.60 -8.02 15.43
C ASP A 348 18.51 -8.44 13.94
N ALA A 349 17.44 -8.13 13.21
CA ALA A 349 17.27 -8.56 11.81
C ALA A 349 17.76 -7.57 10.75
N VAL A 350 18.42 -6.46 11.15
CA VAL A 350 18.84 -5.37 10.24
C VAL A 350 20.35 -5.22 10.25
N GLU A 351 21.01 -5.77 9.24
CA GLU A 351 22.39 -5.40 8.92
C GLU A 351 22.43 -4.09 8.14
N VAL A 352 23.20 -3.14 8.67
CA VAL A 352 23.30 -1.77 8.17
C VAL A 352 24.43 -1.66 7.14
N ILE A 353 24.06 -1.50 5.86
CA ILE A 353 24.99 -1.17 4.77
C ILE A 353 24.78 0.30 4.37
N LYS A 354 25.86 1.10 4.44
CA LYS A 354 25.83 2.56 4.66
C LYS A 354 26.29 3.43 3.48
N ASP A 355 26.26 2.94 2.23
CA ASP A 355 26.67 3.78 1.09
C ASP A 355 25.49 4.34 0.30
N SER A 356 25.07 5.54 0.70
CA SER A 356 23.95 6.30 0.12
C SER A 356 24.44 7.52 -0.67
N ASN A 357 25.70 7.52 -1.10
CA ASN A 357 26.25 8.63 -1.85
C ASN A 357 25.54 8.81 -3.21
N PRO A 358 25.36 10.05 -3.69
CA PRO A 358 24.83 10.30 -5.02
C PRO A 358 25.68 9.63 -6.09
N VAL A 359 25.07 8.80 -6.94
CA VAL A 359 25.78 8.09 -8.01
C VAL A 359 25.97 9.01 -9.21
N ASP A 360 27.23 9.27 -9.55
CA ASP A 360 27.60 10.01 -10.77
C ASP A 360 27.48 9.10 -12.00
N LYS A 361 26.40 9.30 -12.77
CA LYS A 361 26.09 8.49 -13.97
C LYS A 361 27.18 8.55 -15.03
N CYS A 362 27.96 9.63 -15.09
CA CYS A 362 29.04 9.79 -16.07
C CYS A 362 30.25 8.89 -15.79
N LYS A 363 30.35 8.35 -14.57
CA LYS A 363 31.42 7.43 -14.15
C LYS A 363 31.01 5.96 -14.21
N LEU A 364 29.75 5.69 -14.58
CA LEU A 364 29.23 4.34 -14.70
C LEU A 364 29.54 3.76 -16.08
N ASP A 365 29.89 2.49 -16.11
CA ASP A 365 30.08 1.75 -17.35
C ASP A 365 28.71 1.50 -18.01
N ALA A 366 28.55 1.95 -19.27
CA ALA A 366 27.30 1.80 -20.01
C ALA A 366 26.91 0.32 -20.24
N ASN A 367 27.85 -0.62 -20.11
CA ASN A 367 27.61 -2.05 -20.30
C ASN A 367 27.22 -2.79 -19.00
N LYS A 368 27.06 -2.08 -17.88
CA LYS A 368 26.74 -2.68 -16.58
C LYS A 368 25.43 -2.14 -16.00
N ALA A 369 24.68 -3.02 -15.34
CA ALA A 369 23.53 -2.65 -14.54
C ALA A 369 23.99 -2.30 -13.11
N TYR A 370 23.52 -1.18 -12.59
CA TYR A 370 23.82 -0.71 -11.23
C TYR A 370 22.54 -0.60 -10.43
N ILE A 371 22.52 -1.19 -9.24
CA ILE A 371 21.40 -1.12 -8.29
C ILE A 371 21.93 -0.49 -7.02
N GLN A 372 21.34 0.64 -6.61
CA GLN A 372 21.63 1.28 -5.34
C GLN A 372 20.52 0.92 -4.34
N ILE A 373 20.92 0.38 -3.20
CA ILE A 373 20.02 0.07 -2.08
C ILE A 373 20.42 1.02 -0.96
N THR A 374 19.47 1.81 -0.48
CA THR A 374 19.66 2.75 0.62
C THR A 374 18.53 2.58 1.61
N TYR A 375 18.89 2.32 2.86
CA TYR A 375 17.94 2.30 3.95
C TYR A 375 17.40 3.72 4.18
N VAL A 376 16.09 3.82 4.39
CA VAL A 376 15.39 5.08 4.63
C VAL A 376 14.45 4.91 5.82
N GLU A 377 14.26 5.99 6.58
CA GLU A 377 13.34 6.03 7.72
C GLU A 377 12.14 6.93 7.40
N PRO A 378 10.95 6.69 7.98
CA PRO A 378 9.82 7.60 7.82
C PRO A 378 10.17 9.02 8.25
N TYR A 379 9.84 10.01 7.41
CA TYR A 379 10.08 11.42 7.70
C TYR A 379 8.77 12.13 8.06
N PHE A 380 8.82 12.90 9.16
CA PHE A 380 7.69 13.67 9.65
C PHE A 380 8.10 15.09 9.97
N ASP A 381 7.23 16.02 9.63
CA ASP A 381 7.39 17.39 10.09
C ASP A 381 7.08 17.50 11.59
N THR A 382 7.60 18.57 12.21
CA THR A 382 7.39 18.82 13.65
C THR A 382 5.92 18.93 14.07
N TYR A 383 5.01 19.29 13.15
CA TYR A 383 3.58 19.31 13.44
C TYR A 383 2.96 17.91 13.38
N GLU A 384 3.35 17.05 12.42
CA GLU A 384 2.85 15.68 12.30
C GLU A 384 3.27 14.81 13.49
N MET A 385 4.44 15.08 14.08
CA MET A 385 4.92 14.38 15.27
C MET A 385 4.06 14.60 16.51
N LYS A 386 3.15 15.58 16.49
CA LYS A 386 2.16 15.76 17.57
C LYS A 386 1.00 14.78 17.47
N ASP A 387 0.62 14.44 16.24
CA ASP A 387 -0.53 13.56 15.97
C ASP A 387 -0.08 12.09 15.85
N ARG A 388 1.13 11.85 15.34
CA ARG A 388 1.71 10.51 15.19
C ARG A 388 2.44 10.06 16.46
N ILE A 389 1.66 9.62 17.44
CA ILE A 389 2.16 9.28 18.78
C ILE A 389 2.58 7.80 18.85
N THR A 390 1.73 6.90 18.33
CA THR A 390 1.93 5.46 18.47
C THR A 390 2.92 4.89 17.45
N TYR A 391 3.36 3.64 17.66
CA TYR A 391 4.18 2.92 16.68
C TYR A 391 3.42 2.77 15.34
N PHE A 392 2.14 2.44 15.39
CA PHE A 392 1.31 2.32 14.19
C PHE A 392 1.23 3.64 13.43
N ASP A 393 0.97 4.75 14.11
CA ASP A 393 0.89 6.07 13.47
C ASP A 393 2.20 6.46 12.78
N LYS A 394 3.34 5.97 13.25
CA LYS A 394 4.65 6.25 12.63
C LYS A 394 5.02 5.27 11.50
N ASN A 395 4.24 4.22 11.29
CA ASN A 395 4.52 3.17 10.31
C ASN A 395 3.38 2.96 9.29
N TYR A 396 2.28 3.70 9.41
CA TYR A 396 1.11 3.56 8.55
C TYR A 396 0.75 4.87 7.83
N ASN A 397 0.24 4.76 6.60
CA ASN A 397 -0.04 5.89 5.69
C ASN A 397 1.17 6.83 5.54
N LEU A 398 2.30 6.26 5.12
CA LEU A 398 3.58 6.96 4.97
C LEU A 398 3.89 7.33 3.52
N ARG A 399 4.21 8.60 3.25
CA ARG A 399 4.61 9.09 1.91
C ARG A 399 6.03 9.65 1.85
N ARG A 400 6.60 10.02 2.98
CA ARG A 400 7.91 10.68 3.05
C ARG A 400 8.90 9.83 3.82
N PHE A 401 10.08 9.68 3.25
CA PHE A 401 11.16 8.89 3.80
C PHE A 401 12.45 9.71 3.75
N MET A 402 13.33 9.55 4.73
CA MET A 402 14.58 10.29 4.82
C MET A 402 15.75 9.35 5.05
N TYR A 403 16.88 9.67 4.42
CA TYR A 403 18.18 9.13 4.78
C TYR A 403 19.21 10.24 4.92
N CYS A 404 20.27 9.97 5.69
CA CYS A 404 21.32 10.92 5.97
C CYS A 404 22.65 10.47 5.35
N THR A 405 23.32 11.36 4.62
CA THR A 405 24.64 11.11 4.05
C THR A 405 25.66 12.08 4.67
N PRO A 406 26.68 11.60 5.40
CA PRO A 406 27.76 12.45 5.89
C PRO A 406 28.67 12.86 4.73
N PHE A 407 29.13 14.11 4.71
CA PHE A 407 30.09 14.59 3.74
C PHE A 407 30.93 15.75 4.27
N THR A 408 32.05 16.02 3.60
CA THR A 408 32.93 17.17 3.81
C THR A 408 32.92 18.03 2.53
N LEU A 409 33.31 19.31 2.63
CA LEU A 409 33.38 20.18 1.45
C LEU A 409 34.40 19.69 0.41
N ASP A 410 35.41 18.93 0.84
CA ASP A 410 36.42 18.30 -0.02
C ASP A 410 35.90 17.02 -0.73
N GLY A 411 34.66 16.60 -0.47
CA GLY A 411 34.03 15.44 -1.11
C GLY A 411 34.26 14.10 -0.41
N ARG A 412 34.97 14.06 0.72
CA ARG A 412 35.09 12.85 1.57
C ARG A 412 33.81 12.64 2.38
N ALA A 413 33.45 11.39 2.66
CA ALA A 413 32.28 11.07 3.50
C ALA A 413 32.49 11.50 4.97
N HIS A 414 33.70 11.29 5.49
CA HIS A 414 34.07 11.58 6.87
C HIS A 414 35.26 12.54 6.94
N GLY A 415 35.23 13.45 7.91
CA GLY A 415 36.30 14.40 8.22
C GLY A 415 36.30 14.78 9.69
N GLU A 416 37.05 15.83 10.03
CA GLU A 416 37.08 16.38 11.38
C GLU A 416 35.74 17.03 11.76
N LEU A 417 35.48 17.21 13.07
CA LEU A 417 34.20 17.73 13.56
C LEU A 417 33.77 19.02 12.88
N HIS A 418 34.70 19.96 12.66
CA HIS A 418 34.43 21.26 12.06
C HIS A 418 34.27 21.22 10.54
N GLU A 419 34.62 20.10 9.89
CA GLU A 419 34.48 19.87 8.44
C GLU A 419 33.29 18.97 8.11
N GLN A 420 32.68 18.34 9.12
CA GLN A 420 31.66 17.32 8.94
C GLN A 420 30.28 17.93 8.72
N PHE A 421 29.81 17.91 7.47
CA PHE A 421 28.44 18.21 7.11
C PHE A 421 27.59 16.93 7.08
N LYS A 422 26.27 17.10 7.15
CA LYS A 422 25.29 16.02 7.00
C LYS A 422 24.21 16.47 6.02
N ARG A 423 23.95 15.66 5.00
CA ARG A 423 22.87 15.88 4.05
C ARG A 423 21.70 14.99 4.40
N LYS A 424 20.54 15.60 4.66
CA LYS A 424 19.26 14.91 4.83
C LYS A 424 18.54 14.91 3.50
N THR A 425 18.37 13.74 2.91
CA THR A 425 17.61 13.58 1.67
C THR A 425 16.23 13.08 2.01
N ILE A 426 15.20 13.85 1.68
CA ILE A 426 13.79 13.50 1.87
C ILE A 426 13.21 13.08 0.52
N LEU A 427 12.68 11.87 0.46
CA LEU A 427 12.05 11.28 -0.70
C LEU A 427 10.54 11.26 -0.48
N THR A 428 9.77 11.73 -1.44
CA THR A 428 8.30 11.63 -1.43
C THR A 428 7.85 10.65 -2.51
N THR A 429 7.08 9.65 -2.11
CA THR A 429 6.52 8.63 -3.00
C THR A 429 5.19 9.09 -3.62
N SER A 430 4.83 8.51 -4.77
CA SER A 430 3.55 8.80 -5.44
C SER A 430 2.33 8.42 -4.60
N HIS A 431 2.43 7.35 -3.82
CA HIS A 431 1.36 6.78 -3.00
C HIS A 431 1.89 6.53 -1.59
N ALA A 432 0.98 6.42 -0.62
CA ALA A 432 1.31 6.10 0.77
C ALA A 432 1.53 4.59 0.95
N PHE A 433 2.47 4.20 1.81
CA PHE A 433 2.57 2.82 2.31
C PHE A 433 1.64 2.59 3.53
N PRO A 434 1.06 1.40 3.69
CA PRO A 434 1.03 0.30 2.72
C PRO A 434 0.12 0.60 1.51
N TYR A 435 0.43 0.00 0.36
CA TYR A 435 -0.32 0.17 -0.89
C TYR A 435 -0.62 -1.18 -1.54
N ILE A 436 -1.29 -1.22 -2.68
CA ILE A 436 -1.49 -2.45 -3.48
C ILE A 436 -0.18 -2.99 -4.10
N LYS A 437 0.91 -2.22 -4.00
CA LYS A 437 2.25 -2.59 -4.43
C LYS A 437 3.24 -2.41 -3.28
N THR A 438 4.22 -3.31 -3.22
CA THR A 438 5.35 -3.33 -2.28
C THR A 438 6.44 -2.31 -2.61
N ARG A 439 6.47 -1.79 -3.85
CA ARG A 439 7.36 -0.70 -4.27
C ARG A 439 6.60 0.45 -4.93
N ILE A 440 7.00 1.67 -4.62
CA ILE A 440 6.33 2.89 -5.06
C ILE A 440 7.38 3.87 -5.57
N ASN A 441 7.10 4.48 -6.73
CA ASN A 441 8.01 5.44 -7.33
C ASN A 441 8.14 6.70 -6.47
N VAL A 442 9.37 7.17 -6.31
CA VAL A 442 9.69 8.50 -5.77
C VAL A 442 9.37 9.53 -6.83
N ILE A 443 8.50 10.49 -6.50
CA ILE A 443 8.08 11.57 -7.41
C ILE A 443 8.76 12.90 -7.06
N HIS A 444 9.26 13.04 -5.84
CA HIS A 444 9.92 14.25 -5.39
C HIS A 444 11.08 13.93 -4.45
N LYS A 445 12.14 14.75 -4.54
CA LYS A 445 13.35 14.63 -3.74
C LYS A 445 13.75 16.03 -3.26
N GLU A 446 13.90 16.18 -1.95
CA GLU A 446 14.38 17.39 -1.28
C GLU A 446 15.69 17.08 -0.54
N GLU A 447 16.62 18.03 -0.51
CA GLU A 447 17.89 17.89 0.22
C GLU A 447 18.07 19.06 1.20
N ILE A 448 18.25 18.74 2.48
CA ILE A 448 18.56 19.70 3.54
C ILE A 448 19.99 19.46 4.00
N ILE A 449 20.84 20.48 3.88
CA ILE A 449 22.24 20.41 4.31
C ILE A 449 22.36 21.00 5.71
N LEU A 450 22.92 20.22 6.63
CA LEU A 450 23.27 20.64 7.98
C LEU A 450 24.75 21.02 8.03
N THR A 451 25.00 22.19 8.60
CA THR A 451 26.35 22.67 8.92
C THR A 451 26.98 21.87 10.07
N PRO A 452 28.30 21.88 10.24
CA PRO A 452 28.99 21.11 11.28
C PRO A 452 28.46 21.34 12.71
N ILE A 453 28.13 22.60 13.04
CA ILE A 453 27.55 22.91 14.35
C ILE A 453 26.12 22.37 14.51
N GLU A 454 25.34 22.29 13.43
CA GLU A 454 24.01 21.69 13.45
C GLU A 454 24.07 20.18 13.57
N VAL A 455 25.05 19.54 12.91
CA VAL A 455 25.35 18.11 13.08
C VAL A 455 25.66 17.82 14.54
N ALA A 456 26.56 18.60 15.15
CA ALA A 456 26.89 18.46 16.56
C ALA A 456 25.68 18.65 17.50
N ILE A 457 24.79 19.61 17.19
CA ILE A 457 23.55 19.80 17.96
C ILE A 457 22.67 18.56 17.87
N GLU A 458 22.43 18.04 16.67
CA GLU A 458 21.57 16.88 16.46
C GLU A 458 22.12 15.63 17.16
N ASP A 459 23.44 15.38 17.03
CA ASP A 459 24.09 14.23 17.65
C ASP A 459 24.03 14.32 19.19
N MET A 460 24.24 15.52 19.77
CA MET A 460 24.09 15.73 21.21
C MET A 460 22.65 15.62 21.69
N GLN A 461 21.67 16.09 20.90
CA GLN A 461 20.25 15.93 21.22
C GLN A 461 19.83 14.46 21.21
N LYS A 462 20.23 13.71 20.18
CA LYS A 462 19.98 12.28 20.07
C LYS A 462 20.55 11.52 21.27
N LYS A 463 21.81 11.78 21.61
CA LYS A 463 22.47 11.14 22.76
C LYS A 463 21.80 11.48 24.10
N THR A 464 21.31 12.71 24.25
CA THR A 464 20.55 13.13 25.44
C THR A 464 19.20 12.41 25.52
N GLN A 465 18.53 12.18 24.38
CA GLN A 465 17.26 11.44 24.32
C GLN A 465 17.46 9.95 24.62
N GLU A 466 18.49 9.31 24.06
CA GLU A 466 18.84 7.91 24.36
C GLU A 466 19.06 7.71 25.87
N LEU A 467 19.81 8.62 26.51
CA LEU A 467 20.05 8.59 27.94
C LEU A 467 18.79 8.85 28.77
N ALA A 468 17.93 9.76 28.32
CA ALA A 468 16.65 10.01 28.97
C ALA A 468 15.72 8.80 28.87
N PHE A 469 15.65 8.15 27.71
CA PHE A 469 14.88 6.92 27.50
C PHE A 469 15.37 5.81 28.44
N ALA A 470 16.67 5.54 28.46
CA ALA A 470 17.33 4.59 29.35
C ALA A 470 16.97 4.79 30.84
N THR A 471 16.90 6.05 31.25
CA THR A 471 16.69 6.42 32.65
C THR A 471 15.24 6.23 33.11
N HIS A 472 14.28 6.46 32.19
CA HIS A 472 12.85 6.40 32.48
C HIS A 472 12.18 5.10 32.03
N GLN A 473 12.92 4.17 31.44
CA GLN A 473 12.42 2.86 31.03
C GLN A 473 11.86 2.07 32.24
N ASP A 474 10.70 1.46 32.05
CA ASP A 474 10.00 0.62 33.04
C ASP A 474 9.45 -0.66 32.35
N PRO A 475 9.83 -1.89 32.78
CA PRO A 475 10.79 -2.19 33.85
C PRO A 475 12.20 -1.69 33.52
N ALA A 476 12.95 -1.30 34.56
CA ALA A 476 14.29 -0.76 34.38
C ALA A 476 15.26 -1.83 33.82
N ASP A 477 16.08 -1.44 32.84
CA ASP A 477 17.19 -2.23 32.32
C ASP A 477 18.54 -1.65 32.79
N PRO A 478 19.16 -2.22 33.83
CA PRO A 478 20.44 -1.72 34.34
C PRO A 478 21.58 -1.83 33.33
N LYS A 479 21.58 -2.84 32.46
CA LYS A 479 22.67 -3.04 31.49
C LYS A 479 22.62 -2.00 30.40
N MET A 480 21.43 -1.75 29.83
CA MET A 480 21.23 -0.72 28.81
C MET A 480 21.60 0.65 29.39
N LEU A 481 21.08 0.98 30.58
CA LEU A 481 21.39 2.25 31.25
C LEU A 481 22.90 2.42 31.47
N GLN A 482 23.60 1.39 31.95
CA GLN A 482 25.04 1.43 32.17
C GLN A 482 25.82 1.62 30.87
N MET A 483 25.42 0.92 29.80
CA MET A 483 26.05 1.04 28.48
C MET A 483 25.97 2.47 27.93
N VAL A 484 24.78 3.07 27.91
CA VAL A 484 24.57 4.44 27.38
C VAL A 484 25.22 5.48 28.29
N LEU A 485 25.13 5.30 29.61
CA LEU A 485 25.76 6.20 30.57
C LEU A 485 27.28 6.18 30.44
N GLN A 486 27.90 5.00 30.42
CA GLN A 486 29.35 4.85 30.22
C GLN A 486 29.79 5.45 28.87
N GLY A 487 29.05 5.17 27.79
CA GLY A 487 29.30 5.76 26.47
C GLY A 487 29.08 7.27 26.41
N SER A 488 28.49 7.88 27.44
CA SER A 488 28.25 9.33 27.54
C SER A 488 29.28 10.05 28.40
N VAL A 489 29.66 9.47 29.55
CA VAL A 489 30.59 10.11 30.51
C VAL A 489 32.01 9.58 30.44
N GLY A 490 32.22 8.38 29.90
CA GLY A 490 33.49 7.67 29.84
C GLY A 490 33.84 7.19 28.44
N THR A 491 33.69 8.06 27.43
CA THR A 491 34.06 7.76 26.04
C THR A 491 35.55 7.45 25.90
N THR A 492 35.89 6.27 25.41
CA THR A 492 37.29 5.82 25.21
C THR A 492 37.67 5.63 23.74
N VAL A 493 36.69 5.41 22.85
CA VAL A 493 36.92 5.01 21.44
C VAL A 493 36.57 6.11 20.43
N ASN A 494 35.48 6.85 20.67
CA ASN A 494 35.00 7.92 19.80
C ASN A 494 35.28 9.29 20.42
N GLN A 495 35.36 10.33 19.59
CA GLN A 495 35.46 11.73 20.03
C GLN A 495 34.35 12.03 21.04
N GLY A 496 34.76 12.43 22.24
CA GLY A 496 33.85 12.58 23.39
C GLY A 496 33.01 13.86 23.32
N PRO A 497 31.92 13.97 24.10
CA PRO A 497 31.12 15.19 24.18
C PRO A 497 31.94 16.45 24.54
N LEU A 498 33.04 16.28 25.28
CA LEU A 498 33.96 17.36 25.61
C LEU A 498 34.68 17.92 24.37
N GLU A 499 35.10 17.07 23.45
CA GLU A 499 35.80 17.48 22.23
C GLU A 499 34.87 18.26 21.30
N VAL A 500 33.62 17.81 21.16
CA VAL A 500 32.56 18.56 20.46
C VAL A 500 32.37 19.95 21.07
N ALA A 501 32.33 20.05 22.39
CA ALA A 501 32.24 21.35 23.06
C ALA A 501 33.49 22.20 22.85
N GLN A 502 34.68 21.62 22.86
CA GLN A 502 35.93 22.36 22.61
C GLN A 502 36.01 22.91 21.19
N VAL A 503 35.60 22.14 20.19
CA VAL A 503 35.62 22.59 18.79
C VAL A 503 34.61 23.71 18.56
N PHE A 504 33.38 23.58 19.06
CA PHE A 504 32.30 24.49 18.70
C PHE A 504 31.98 25.60 19.72
N LEU A 505 32.43 25.49 20.98
CA LEU A 505 32.10 26.42 22.06
C LEU A 505 33.32 27.11 22.71
N SER A 506 34.54 26.77 22.30
CA SER A 506 35.77 27.40 22.82
C SER A 506 35.83 28.89 22.45
N GLU A 507 35.44 29.25 21.24
CA GLU A 507 35.41 30.61 20.74
C GLU A 507 33.98 31.02 20.35
N ILE A 508 33.61 32.26 20.69
CA ILE A 508 32.33 32.80 20.23
C ILE A 508 32.52 33.16 18.76
N PRO A 509 31.72 32.59 17.83
CA PRO A 509 31.84 32.91 16.42
C PRO A 509 31.64 34.41 16.20
N ASN A 510 32.27 34.98 15.17
CA ASN A 510 32.08 36.40 14.82
C ASN A 510 30.78 36.64 14.03
N ASP A 511 30.28 35.62 13.33
CA ASP A 511 29.06 35.71 12.53
C ASP A 511 27.79 35.67 13.42
N PRO A 512 26.96 36.73 13.41
CA PRO A 512 25.70 36.76 14.15
C PRO A 512 24.73 35.63 13.81
N LYS A 513 24.78 35.06 12.60
CA LYS A 513 23.91 33.94 12.19
C LYS A 513 24.19 32.68 13.00
N LEU A 514 25.45 32.48 13.42
CA LEU A 514 25.87 31.32 14.19
C LEU A 514 25.53 31.44 15.69
N PHE A 515 25.19 32.63 16.19
CA PHE A 515 24.89 32.83 17.62
C PHE A 515 23.74 31.97 18.10
N ARG A 516 22.72 31.79 17.25
CA ARG A 516 21.55 30.97 17.59
C ARG A 516 21.93 29.50 17.74
N HIS A 517 22.71 28.95 16.81
CA HIS A 517 23.19 27.56 16.85
C HIS A 517 24.16 27.34 18.01
N HIS A 518 25.10 28.27 18.21
CA HIS A 518 26.03 28.23 19.33
C HIS A 518 25.29 28.26 20.68
N ASN A 519 24.28 29.12 20.85
CA ASN A 519 23.46 29.12 22.07
C ASN A 519 22.63 27.83 22.21
N LYS A 520 22.06 27.32 21.12
CA LYS A 520 21.30 26.05 21.11
C LYS A 520 22.18 24.88 21.54
N LEU A 521 23.39 24.75 21.02
CA LEU A 521 24.35 23.69 21.39
C LEU A 521 24.67 23.72 22.89
N ARG A 522 24.83 24.91 23.47
CA ARG A 522 25.05 25.06 24.92
C ARG A 522 23.88 24.62 25.75
N LEU A 523 22.66 24.94 25.32
CA LEU A 523 21.46 24.46 25.99
C LEU A 523 21.37 22.93 25.90
N CYS A 524 21.76 22.33 24.78
CA CYS A 524 21.85 20.88 24.64
C CYS A 524 22.86 20.27 25.62
N PHE A 525 24.05 20.86 25.75
CA PHE A 525 25.03 20.40 26.75
C PHE A 525 24.54 20.56 28.20
N LYS A 526 23.80 21.63 28.52
CA LYS A 526 23.19 21.79 29.86
C LYS A 526 22.20 20.68 30.17
N ASP A 527 21.32 20.36 29.22
CA ASP A 527 20.35 19.28 29.36
C ASP A 527 21.06 17.93 29.46
N PHE A 528 22.02 17.66 28.56
CA PHE A 528 22.87 16.47 28.57
C PHE A 528 23.53 16.22 29.94
N THR A 529 24.21 17.23 30.50
CA THR A 529 24.84 17.10 31.84
C THR A 529 23.82 16.77 32.91
N LYS A 530 22.63 17.38 32.87
CA LYS A 530 21.54 17.08 33.81
C LYS A 530 21.05 15.64 33.64
N ARG A 531 20.86 15.16 32.41
CA ARG A 531 20.42 13.78 32.13
C ARG A 531 21.46 12.74 32.56
N CYS A 532 22.75 13.02 32.43
CA CYS A 532 23.81 12.19 33.00
C CYS A 532 23.69 12.07 34.53
N GLU A 533 23.37 13.17 35.22
CA GLU A 533 23.15 13.16 36.67
C GLU A 533 21.91 12.33 37.07
N ASP A 534 20.81 12.47 36.32
CA ASP A 534 19.59 11.69 36.51
C ASP A 534 19.86 10.19 36.32
N ALA A 535 20.57 9.83 35.24
CA ALA A 535 20.97 8.46 34.92
C ALA A 535 21.90 7.85 35.99
N LEU A 536 22.88 8.61 36.50
CA LEU A 536 23.76 8.16 37.60
C LEU A 536 22.97 7.86 38.87
N ARG A 537 22.01 8.73 39.22
CA ARG A 537 21.13 8.53 40.38
C ARG A 537 20.27 7.28 40.23
N LYS A 538 19.70 7.07 39.03
CA LYS A 538 18.93 5.87 38.72
C LYS A 538 19.82 4.62 38.78
N ASN A 539 21.00 4.63 38.16
CA ASN A 539 21.92 3.48 38.19
C ASN A 539 22.31 3.11 39.64
N LYS A 540 22.61 4.11 40.48
CA LYS A 540 22.92 3.89 41.91
C LYS A 540 21.82 3.16 42.67
N SER A 541 20.55 3.35 42.28
CA SER A 541 19.41 2.64 42.88
C SER A 541 19.23 1.20 42.38
N LEU A 542 19.86 0.85 41.25
CA LEU A 542 19.71 -0.46 40.58
C LEU A 542 20.89 -1.41 40.83
N ILE A 543 22.06 -0.89 41.20
CA ILE A 543 23.28 -1.70 41.35
C ILE A 543 23.35 -2.54 42.63
N GLY A 544 24.04 -3.68 42.54
CA GLY A 544 24.46 -4.50 43.66
C GLY A 544 25.75 -4.01 44.35
N PRO A 545 26.17 -4.65 45.46
CA PRO A 545 27.41 -4.30 46.17
C PRO A 545 28.68 -4.49 45.33
N ASP A 546 28.66 -5.43 44.38
CA ASP A 546 29.71 -5.78 43.42
C ASP A 546 30.01 -4.65 42.41
N GLN A 547 29.01 -3.84 42.06
CA GLN A 547 29.15 -2.74 41.09
C GLN A 547 29.41 -1.36 41.72
N LYS A 548 29.61 -1.28 43.05
CA LYS A 548 29.83 0.01 43.76
C LYS A 548 31.09 0.74 43.32
N GLU A 549 32.13 0.03 42.93
CA GLU A 549 33.37 0.63 42.45
C GLU A 549 33.22 1.17 41.03
N TYR A 550 32.54 0.42 40.17
CA TYR A 550 32.19 0.86 38.82
C TYR A 550 31.33 2.14 38.83
N GLN A 551 30.30 2.20 39.69
CA GLN A 551 29.51 3.42 39.88
C GLN A 551 30.35 4.61 40.37
N ARG A 552 31.29 4.39 41.31
CA ARG A 552 32.19 5.45 41.78
C ARG A 552 33.07 5.99 40.65
N GLU A 553 33.52 5.13 39.73
CA GLU A 553 34.30 5.57 38.58
C GLU A 553 33.44 6.35 37.56
N LEU A 554 32.20 5.92 37.30
CA LEU A 554 31.26 6.69 36.47
C LEU A 554 30.95 8.07 37.08
N GLU A 555 30.77 8.14 38.40
CA GLU A 555 30.58 9.40 39.12
C GLU A 555 31.82 10.30 38.95
N ARG A 556 33.04 9.78 39.12
CA ARG A 556 34.27 10.56 38.89
C ARG A 556 34.38 11.08 37.46
N ASN A 557 34.10 10.24 36.47
CA ASN A 557 34.13 10.62 35.06
C ASN A 557 33.12 11.71 34.74
N TYR A 558 31.89 11.61 35.29
CA TYR A 558 30.89 12.67 35.18
C TYR A 558 31.35 13.99 35.80
N HIS A 559 31.94 13.97 37.00
CA HIS A 559 32.42 15.21 37.64
C HIS A 559 33.52 15.88 36.82
N ARG A 560 34.50 15.11 36.32
CA ARG A 560 35.56 15.63 35.42
C ARG A 560 34.95 16.25 34.16
N LEU A 561 34.00 15.55 33.52
CA LEU A 561 33.32 16.04 32.33
C LEU A 561 32.53 17.32 32.60
N LYS A 562 31.78 17.36 33.71
CA LYS A 562 30.98 18.52 34.14
C LYS A 562 31.86 19.74 34.39
N GLU A 563 32.96 19.58 35.13
CA GLU A 563 33.92 20.65 35.43
C GLU A 563 34.56 21.19 34.15
N ALA A 564 34.95 20.32 33.22
CA ALA A 564 35.56 20.72 31.95
C ALA A 564 34.57 21.42 31.00
N LEU A 565 33.29 21.01 30.99
CA LEU A 565 32.25 21.61 30.16
C LEU A 565 31.73 22.95 30.72
N GLN A 566 31.73 23.12 32.04
CA GLN A 566 31.17 24.29 32.72
C GLN A 566 31.67 25.67 32.20
N PRO A 567 32.98 25.89 31.96
CA PRO A 567 33.45 27.17 31.41
C PRO A 567 32.92 27.45 29.99
N LEU A 568 32.81 26.42 29.15
CA LEU A 568 32.32 26.52 27.78
C LEU A 568 30.80 26.82 27.75
N ILE A 569 30.05 26.15 28.64
CA ILE A 569 28.59 26.26 28.73
C ILE A 569 28.13 27.59 29.34
N ASN A 570 28.91 28.21 30.23
CA ASN A 570 28.49 29.41 30.98
C ASN A 570 28.90 30.75 30.36
N ARG A 571 29.78 30.76 29.35
CA ARG A 571 30.32 31.96 28.69
C ARG A 571 29.26 32.82 27.97
N LYS A 572 28.63 33.84 28.54
CA LYS A 572 27.51 34.53 27.87
C LYS A 572 27.93 35.19 26.53
N ILE A 573 27.09 35.14 25.50
CA ILE A 573 27.25 35.92 24.26
C ILE A 573 26.64 37.30 24.50
N PRO A 574 27.42 38.38 24.76
CA PRO A 574 26.87 39.67 25.20
C PRO A 574 25.91 40.29 24.19
N GLN A 575 26.11 39.99 22.91
CA GLN A 575 25.35 40.54 21.79
C GLN A 575 23.91 40.00 21.70
N LEU A 576 23.62 38.80 22.24
CA LEU A 576 22.27 38.25 22.33
C LEU A 576 21.44 38.86 23.49
N TYR A 577 22.09 39.51 24.45
CA TYR A 577 21.47 40.11 25.63
C TYR A 577 21.47 41.65 25.60
N LYS A 578 21.88 42.27 24.47
CA LYS A 578 21.67 43.71 24.27
C LYS A 578 20.15 43.96 24.21
N ALA A 579 19.66 44.79 25.12
CA ALA A 579 18.30 45.30 25.06
C ALA A 579 18.07 45.94 23.68
N VAL A 580 17.01 45.55 22.99
CA VAL A 580 16.52 46.29 21.83
C VAL A 580 16.12 47.66 22.35
N LEU A 581 16.99 48.66 22.18
CA LEU A 581 16.60 50.05 22.35
C LEU A 581 15.44 50.29 21.38
N PRO A 582 14.30 50.88 21.82
CA PRO A 582 13.24 51.23 20.90
C PRO A 582 13.81 52.21 19.88
N ALA A 583 14.02 51.75 18.64
CA ALA A 583 14.29 52.64 17.55
C ALA A 583 13.06 53.54 17.41
N ALA A 584 13.24 54.85 17.56
CA ALA A 584 12.26 55.84 17.18
C ALA A 584 12.12 55.82 15.65
N CYS A 585 11.43 54.82 15.11
CA CYS A 585 10.90 54.89 13.76
C CYS A 585 9.46 55.39 13.87
N HIS A 586 9.22 56.57 13.32
CA HIS A 586 7.86 57.03 13.02
C HIS A 586 7.13 55.92 12.26
N ARG A 587 6.08 55.36 12.89
CA ARG A 587 5.12 54.50 12.22
C ARG A 587 4.28 55.35 11.27
N ASP A 588 4.70 55.47 10.02
CA ASP A 588 3.76 55.78 8.95
C ASP A 588 2.82 54.59 8.78
N SER A 589 1.60 54.81 9.23
CA SER A 589 0.52 53.84 9.33
C SER A 589 -0.28 53.81 8.04
N PHE A 590 0.38 53.63 6.88
CA PHE A 590 -0.30 53.48 5.58
C PHE A 590 0.51 52.61 4.61
N SER A 591 0.78 51.35 4.96
CA SER A 591 1.00 50.30 3.95
C SER A 591 0.80 48.90 4.54
N ARG A 592 -0.47 48.54 4.75
CA ARG A 592 -0.89 47.14 4.82
C ARG A 592 -1.90 46.92 3.71
N MET A 593 -1.40 46.79 2.48
CA MET A 593 -2.20 46.17 1.42
C MET A 593 -2.12 44.65 1.61
N SER A 594 -3.23 44.13 2.14
CA SER A 594 -3.69 42.76 2.00
C SER A 594 -3.56 42.31 0.54
N LEU A 595 -2.77 41.26 0.30
CA LEU A 595 -2.84 40.48 -0.93
C LEU A 595 -3.62 39.20 -0.63
N ARG A 596 -4.95 39.34 -0.62
CA ARG A 596 -5.89 38.30 -1.05
C ARG A 596 -6.27 38.61 -2.50
N LYS A 597 -5.99 37.66 -3.40
CA LYS A 597 -6.55 37.42 -4.75
C LYS A 597 -6.17 35.94 -5.04
N MET A 598 -7.02 34.95 -5.37
CA MET A 598 -8.27 34.87 -6.15
C MET A 598 -8.23 35.76 -7.39
N ASP A 599 -8.20 35.30 -8.64
CA ASP A 599 -8.13 33.99 -9.31
C ASP A 599 -7.47 34.27 -10.69
N ILE A 600 -6.98 33.23 -11.37
CA ILE A 600 -7.43 32.76 -12.71
C ILE A 600 -7.10 31.28 -12.78
#